data_AF-A0A0C2MVH7-F1
#
_entry.id   AF-A0A0C2MVH7-F1
#
_cell.length_a   1.000
_cell.length_b   1.000
_cell.length_c   1.000
_cell.angle_alpha   90.00
_cell.angle_beta   90.00
_cell.angle_gamma   90.00
#
_symmetry.space_group_name_H-M   'P 1'
#
loop_
_entity.id
_entity.type
_entity.pdbx_description
1 polymer ?
#
loop_
_entity_poly.entity_id
_entity_poly.type
_entity_poly.pdbx_seq_one_letter_code
_entity_poly.pdbx_strand_id
1 'polypeptide(L)'
;MSGGRNFDTDTDLLDIWRIDLETLEWVKLDKSLPRTIYSHRMSVVEDCFLYNVGAYEISSRYFDVMERFILKVPSLFRICLESVCRLPNITNYINLLPPYIVDHLNL
;
A
#
# COMPACT_ATOMS: atom_id res chain seq x y z
N MET A 1 -7.18 -3.42 9.14
CA MET A 1 -7.71 -2.25 9.88
C MET A 1 -6.55 -1.34 10.21
N SER A 2 -6.73 -0.02 10.17
CA SER A 2 -5.72 0.92 10.65
C SER A 2 -6.36 2.24 11.06
N GLY A 3 -5.67 3.01 11.88
CA GLY A 3 -6.08 4.36 12.21
C GLY A 3 -7.33 4.44 13.09
N GLY A 4 -7.95 5.61 13.13
CA GLY A 4 -9.12 5.91 13.93
C GLY A 4 -8.81 6.58 15.26
N ARG A 5 -9.86 6.80 16.05
CA ARG A 5 -9.81 7.44 17.37
C ARG A 5 -10.61 6.60 18.36
N ASN A 6 -10.01 6.35 19.52
CA ASN A 6 -10.74 5.83 20.66
C ASN A 6 -11.42 6.99 21.38
N PHE A 7 -12.75 7.05 21.35
CA PHE A 7 -13.52 8.12 22.00
C PHE A 7 -13.60 7.99 23.52
N ASP A 8 -13.39 6.80 24.07
CA ASP A 8 -13.43 6.58 25.52
C ASP A 8 -12.15 7.07 26.20
N THR A 9 -11.01 6.89 25.54
CA THR A 9 -9.68 7.29 26.05
C THR A 9 -9.12 8.55 25.40
N ASP A 10 -9.89 9.17 24.50
CA ASP A 10 -9.47 10.27 23.62
C ASP A 10 -8.09 10.05 22.96
N THR A 11 -7.83 8.81 22.53
CA THR A 11 -6.51 8.40 22.02
C THR A 11 -6.55 8.12 20.53
N ASP A 12 -5.55 8.65 19.84
CA ASP A 12 -5.33 8.44 18.42
C ASP A 12 -4.66 7.10 18.15
N LEU A 13 -5.18 6.38 17.16
CA LEU A 13 -4.64 5.09 16.75
C LEU A 13 -3.81 5.28 15.49
N LEU A 14 -2.56 4.79 15.53
CA LEU A 14 -1.64 4.80 14.38
C LEU A 14 -1.28 3.39 13.93
N ASP A 15 -1.77 2.38 14.65
CA ASP A 15 -1.44 1.00 14.37
C ASP A 15 -2.18 0.46 13.15
N ILE A 16 -1.59 -0.58 12.58
CA ILE A 16 -2.10 -1.30 11.43
C ILE A 16 -2.23 -2.77 11.83
N TRP A 17 -3.41 -3.31 11.63
CA TRP A 17 -3.75 -4.69 11.96
C TRP A 17 -4.24 -5.42 10.72
N ARG A 18 -3.85 -6.69 10.60
CA ARG A 18 -4.46 -7.62 9.65
C ARG A 18 -5.16 -8.74 10.43
N ILE A 19 -6.20 -9.30 9.83
CA ILE A 19 -6.79 -10.54 10.32
C ILE A 19 -6.16 -11.69 9.53
N ASP A 20 -5.64 -12.69 10.24
CA ASP A 20 -5.30 -13.97 9.65
C ASP A 20 -6.59 -14.77 9.49
N LEU A 21 -6.94 -15.16 8.26
CA LEU A 21 -8.20 -15.85 7.98
C LEU A 21 -8.13 -17.36 8.25
N GLU A 22 -6.92 -17.93 8.40
CA GLU A 22 -6.74 -19.33 8.77
C GLU A 22 -6.92 -19.53 10.27
N THR A 23 -6.31 -18.64 11.07
CA THR A 23 -6.40 -18.71 12.55
C THR A 23 -7.52 -17.86 13.13
N LEU A 24 -8.09 -16.94 12.36
CA LEU A 24 -9.05 -15.91 12.79
C LEU A 24 -8.50 -14.96 13.87
N GLU A 25 -7.17 -14.81 13.93
CA GLU A 25 -6.49 -13.94 14.90
C GLU A 25 -6.11 -12.59 14.28
N TRP A 26 -6.16 -11.54 15.11
CA TRP A 26 -5.66 -10.23 14.73
C TRP A 26 -4.14 -10.15 14.95
N VAL A 27 -3.41 -9.84 13.88
CA VAL A 27 -1.96 -9.66 13.90
C VAL A 27 -1.63 -8.19 13.70
N LYS A 28 -0.95 -7.60 14.68
CA LYS A 28 -0.41 -6.24 14.57
C LYS A 28 0.80 -6.24 13.62
N LEU A 29 0.81 -5.31 12.67
CA LEU A 29 1.94 -5.14 11.78
C LEU A 29 3.01 -4.27 12.45
N ASP A 30 4.28 -4.55 12.15
CA ASP A 30 5.43 -3.74 12.57
C ASP A 30 5.59 -2.46 11.71
N LYS A 31 4.46 -1.79 11.50
CA LYS A 31 4.31 -0.55 10.73
C LYS A 31 3.21 0.28 11.37
N SER A 32 3.41 1.58 11.34
CA SER A 32 2.44 2.57 11.83
C SER A 32 2.13 3.58 10.72
N LEU A 33 0.93 4.15 10.77
CA LEU A 33 0.56 5.28 9.95
C LEU A 33 1.44 6.50 10.32
N PRO A 34 1.81 7.35 9.35
CA PRO A 34 2.68 8.50 9.59
C PRO A 34 1.98 9.65 10.34
N ARG A 35 0.66 9.62 10.43
CA ARG A 35 -0.20 10.61 11.09
C ARG A 35 -1.54 9.99 11.47
N THR A 36 -2.24 10.60 12.43
CA THR A 36 -3.58 10.14 12.80
C THR A 36 -4.56 10.46 11.70
N ILE A 37 -5.14 9.42 11.13
CA ILE A 37 -6.12 9.53 10.06
C ILE A 37 -7.31 8.59 10.30
N TYR A 38 -8.45 8.97 9.72
CA TYR A 38 -9.66 8.17 9.69
C TYR A 38 -10.38 8.31 8.34
N SER A 39 -11.36 7.43 8.14
CA SER A 39 -12.20 7.36 6.93
C SER A 39 -11.40 7.21 5.62
N HIS A 40 -10.26 6.53 5.68
CA HIS A 40 -9.39 6.32 4.54
C HIS A 40 -9.65 4.99 3.84
N ARG A 41 -9.28 4.92 2.55
CA ARG A 41 -9.43 3.70 1.74
C ARG A 41 -8.10 2.98 1.67
N MET A 42 -8.11 1.68 1.94
CA MET A 42 -6.92 0.84 1.86
C MET A 42 -7.08 -0.28 0.85
N SER A 43 -5.99 -0.62 0.18
CA SER A 43 -5.92 -1.83 -0.64
C SER A 43 -4.54 -2.46 -0.54
N VAL A 44 -4.49 -3.79 -0.43
CA VAL A 44 -3.25 -4.55 -0.53
C VAL A 44 -3.07 -4.99 -1.97
N VAL A 45 -1.88 -4.76 -2.51
CA VAL A 45 -1.53 -5.10 -3.89
C VAL A 45 -0.33 -6.04 -3.87
N GLU A 46 -0.46 -7.19 -4.55
CA GLU A 46 0.58 -8.22 -4.71
C GLU A 46 1.17 -8.71 -3.38
N ASP A 47 0.39 -8.69 -2.29
CA ASP A 47 0.79 -9.04 -0.92
C ASP A 47 2.02 -8.28 -0.36
N CYS A 48 2.50 -7.26 -1.09
CA CYS A 48 3.73 -6.54 -0.76
C CYS A 48 3.45 -5.09 -0.36
N PHE A 49 2.43 -4.48 -0.95
CA PHE A 49 2.18 -3.05 -0.80
C PHE A 49 0.80 -2.80 -0.20
N LEU A 50 0.75 -2.02 0.87
CA LEU A 50 -0.48 -1.41 1.35
C LEU A 50 -0.58 -0.01 0.77
N TYR A 51 -1.59 0.22 -0.06
CA TYR A 51 -1.95 1.54 -0.53
C TYR A 51 -3.01 2.13 0.38
N ASN A 52 -2.84 3.40 0.70
CA ASN A 52 -3.80 4.20 1.42
C ASN A 52 -4.15 5.43 0.57
N VAL A 53 -5.44 5.71 0.39
CA VAL A 53 -5.94 6.79 -0.48
C VAL A 53 -7.07 7.54 0.19
N GLY A 54 -6.92 8.86 0.26
CA GLY A 54 -7.93 9.77 0.79
C GLY A 54 -8.07 9.60 2.30
N ALA A 55 -7.94 10.67 3.08
CA ALA A 55 -8.03 10.56 4.53
C ALA A 55 -8.45 11.87 5.17
N TYR A 56 -9.08 11.79 6.34
CA TYR A 56 -9.27 12.95 7.21
C TYR A 56 -8.30 12.88 8.37
N GLU A 57 -7.67 14.01 8.68
CA GLU A 57 -7.01 14.21 9.97
C GLU A 57 -8.02 14.71 11.01
N ILE A 58 -7.67 14.62 12.28
CA ILE A 58 -8.47 15.11 13.41
C ILE A 58 -8.84 16.59 13.26
N SER A 59 -7.95 17.38 12.67
CA SER A 59 -8.19 18.79 12.33
C SER A 59 -9.32 19.00 11.31
N SER A 60 -9.99 17.93 10.88
CA SER A 60 -10.99 17.90 9.80
C SER A 60 -10.43 18.32 8.44
N ARG A 61 -9.10 18.33 8.30
CA ARG A 61 -8.43 18.54 7.02
C ARG A 61 -8.47 17.24 6.21
N TYR A 62 -9.03 17.32 5.01
CA TYR A 62 -8.98 16.22 4.04
C TYR A 62 -7.65 16.21 3.30
N PHE A 63 -7.08 15.01 3.14
CA PHE A 63 -5.87 14.74 2.40
C PHE A 63 -6.20 13.85 1.21
N ASP A 64 -6.14 14.42 0.01
CA ASP A 64 -6.26 13.68 -1.25
C ASP A 64 -4.88 13.14 -1.68
N VAL A 65 -4.25 12.35 -0.80
CA VAL A 65 -2.91 11.81 -1.02
C VAL A 65 -3.00 10.30 -1.09
N MET A 66 -2.25 9.72 -2.03
CA MET A 66 -1.98 8.29 -2.10
C MET A 66 -0.64 8.00 -1.41
N GLU A 67 -0.67 7.17 -0.38
CA GLU A 67 0.52 6.70 0.34
C GLU A 67 0.71 5.20 0.12
N ARG A 68 1.98 4.77 0.03
CA ARG A 68 2.34 3.37 -0.20
C ARG A 68 3.28 2.89 0.91
N PHE A 69 2.89 1.80 1.56
CA PHE A 69 3.69 1.13 2.60
C PHE A 69 4.16 -0.24 2.09
N ILE A 70 5.39 -0.60 2.41
CA ILE A 70 5.95 -1.94 2.13
C ILE A 70 5.61 -2.84 3.33
N LEU A 71 4.69 -3.79 3.13
CA LEU A 71 4.33 -4.83 4.10
C LEU A 71 5.33 -5.99 4.08
N LYS A 72 5.75 -6.37 2.87
CA LYS A 72 6.70 -7.44 2.60
C LYS A 72 7.66 -6.97 1.52
N VAL A 73 8.92 -7.37 1.63
CA VAL A 73 9.92 -7.08 0.59
C VAL A 73 9.44 -7.70 -0.73
N PRO A 74 9.24 -6.90 -1.80
CA PRO A 74 8.84 -7.44 -3.09
C PRO A 74 9.93 -8.35 -3.66
N SER A 75 9.54 -9.27 -4.55
CA SER A 75 10.52 -10.11 -5.26
C SER A 75 11.44 -9.24 -6.12
N LEU A 76 12.67 -9.72 -6.36
CA LEU A 76 13.60 -9.03 -7.27
C LEU A 76 12.97 -8.84 -8.65
N PHE A 77 12.24 -9.86 -9.14
CA PHE A 77 11.49 -9.77 -10.39
C PHE A 77 10.51 -8.58 -10.40
N ARG A 78 9.75 -8.39 -9.32
CA ARG A 78 8.81 -7.26 -9.20
C ARG A 78 9.52 -5.91 -9.16
N ILE A 79 10.62 -5.82 -8.42
CA ILE A 79 11.43 -4.59 -8.34
C ILE A 79 11.97 -4.23 -9.73
N CYS A 80 12.55 -5.21 -10.44
CA CYS A 80 13.03 -5.02 -11.80
C CYS A 80 11.89 -4.63 -12.76
N LEU A 81 10.72 -5.27 -12.65
CA LEU A 81 9.56 -4.93 -13.47
C LEU A 81 9.10 -3.48 -13.24
N GLU A 82 8.98 -3.04 -11.98
CA GLU A 82 8.67 -1.63 -11.66
C GLU A 82 9.73 -0.66 -12.19
N SER A 83 11.01 -1.03 -12.15
CA SER A 83 12.09 -0.23 -12.74
C SER A 83 11.94 -0.10 -14.25
N VAL A 84 11.60 -1.20 -14.94
CA VAL A 84 11.34 -1.19 -16.38
C VAL A 84 10.15 -0.29 -16.71
N CYS A 85 9.01 -0.43 -16.00
CA CYS A 85 7.82 0.43 -16.16
C CYS A 85 8.11 1.94 -16.09
N ARG A 86 9.14 2.33 -15.32
CA ARG A 86 9.50 3.74 -15.09
C ARG A 86 10.55 4.25 -16.07
N LEU A 87 11.08 3.41 -16.94
CA LEU A 87 12.05 3.84 -17.94
C LEU A 87 11.39 4.83 -18.91
N PRO A 88 12.07 5.94 -19.25
CA PRO A 88 11.60 6.83 -20.31
C PRO A 88 11.57 6.06 -21.63
N ASN A 89 10.53 6.25 -22.42
CA ASN A 89 10.33 5.60 -23.72
C ASN A 89 10.18 4.07 -23.67
N ILE A 90 9.58 3.51 -22.60
CA ILE A 90 9.31 2.07 -22.51
C ILE A 90 8.68 1.50 -23.78
N THR A 91 7.79 2.24 -24.44
CA THR A 91 7.15 1.87 -25.71
C THR A 91 8.14 1.51 -26.83
N ASN A 92 9.32 2.14 -26.85
CA ASN A 92 10.37 1.83 -27.83
C ASN A 92 11.09 0.52 -27.51
N TYR A 93 11.11 0.12 -26.24
CA TYR A 93 11.81 -1.06 -25.75
C TYR A 93 10.88 -2.27 -25.55
N ILE A 94 9.55 -2.10 -25.53
CA ILE A 94 8.57 -3.20 -25.37
C ILE A 94 8.83 -4.33 -26.37
N ASN A 95 9.11 -3.98 -27.64
CA ASN A 95 9.36 -4.97 -28.69
C ASN A 95 10.69 -5.74 -28.51
N LEU A 96 11.59 -5.27 -27.64
CA LEU A 96 12.85 -5.93 -27.31
C LEU A 96 12.73 -6.82 -26.06
N LEU A 97 11.63 -6.72 -25.31
CA LEU A 97 11.41 -7.52 -24.11
C LEU A 97 10.90 -8.92 -24.49
N PRO A 98 11.31 -9.96 -23.74
CA PRO A 98 10.69 -11.28 -23.86
C PRO A 98 9.16 -11.21 -23.68
N PRO A 99 8.37 -11.98 -24.45
CA PRO A 99 6.90 -11.96 -24.36
C PRO A 99 6.38 -12.12 -22.93
N TYR A 100 6.97 -13.03 -22.17
CA TYR A 100 6.65 -13.25 -20.75
C TYR A 100 6.74 -11.97 -19.90
N ILE A 101 7.73 -11.10 -20.15
CA ILE A 101 7.86 -9.83 -19.40
C ILE A 101 6.79 -8.85 -19.86
N VAL A 102 6.49 -8.80 -21.16
CA VAL A 102 5.44 -7.92 -21.72
C VAL A 102 4.08 -8.26 -21.12
N ASP A 103 3.74 -9.55 -21.01
CA ASP A 103 2.47 -10.00 -20.42
C ASP A 103 2.30 -9.52 -18.96
N HIS A 104 3.40 -9.36 -18.21
CA HIS A 104 3.36 -8.88 -16.83
C HIS A 104 3.29 -7.35 -16.71
N LEU A 105 3.53 -6.60 -17.79
CA LEU A 105 3.53 -5.14 -17.77
C LEU A 105 2.11 -4.55 -17.87
N ASN A 106 1.09 -5.32 -18.29
CA ASN A 106 -0.28 -4.85 -18.51
C ASN A 106 -0.35 -3.55 -19.35
N LEU A 107 0.54 -3.40 -20.33
CA LEU A 107 0.64 -2.25 -21.25
C LEU A 107 -0.12 -2.49 -22.55
#